data_AF-A0ABD6XHV7-F1
#
_entry.id   AF-A0ABD6XHV7-F1
#
_cell.length_a   1.000
_cell.length_b   1.000
_cell.length_c   1.000
_cell.angle_alpha   90.00
_cell.angle_beta   90.00
_cell.angle_gamma   90.00
#
_symmetry.space_group_name_H-M   'P 1'
#
loop_
_entity.id
_entity.type
_entity.pdbx_description
1 polymer ?
#
loop_
_entity_poly.entity_id
_entity_poly.type
_entity_poly.pdbx_seq_one_letter_code
_entity_poly.pdbx_strand_id
1 'polypeptide(L)'
;MSYEYESYNNLNQLKKIDPKLADELVWYAWNKEWKNENLMVFPNGVEFAKYELEDGWYVGIGLKKENTDYRGAPNPFNYIDYERLANDLIESWDRSLHYESNEGKIVLTSYRF
;
A
#
# COMPACT_ATOMS: atom_id res chain seq x y z
N MET A 1 5.44 2.58 13.10
CA MET A 1 4.86 1.61 12.15
C MET A 1 5.99 0.69 11.75
N SER A 2 5.73 -0.59 11.50
CA SER A 2 6.76 -1.50 10.97
C SER A 2 7.03 -1.30 9.48
N TYR A 3 6.24 -0.42 8.86
CA TYR A 3 6.25 -0.16 7.44
C TYR A 3 6.40 1.32 7.08
N GLU A 4 6.81 1.55 5.83
CA GLU A 4 7.06 2.85 5.24
C GLU A 4 6.08 3.16 4.10
N TYR A 5 5.56 4.39 4.09
CA TYR A 5 4.78 4.92 2.98
C TYR A 5 4.85 6.45 2.98
N GLU A 6 4.57 7.04 1.83
CA GLU A 6 4.35 8.48 1.68
C GLU A 6 2.89 8.74 1.34
N SER A 7 2.33 9.81 1.91
CA SER A 7 0.95 10.23 1.61
C SER A 7 0.94 11.56 0.88
N TYR A 8 0.12 11.63 -0.15
CA TYR A 8 -0.08 12.82 -0.96
C TYR A 8 -1.57 13.17 -0.96
N ASN A 9 -1.91 14.41 -0.69
CA ASN A 9 -3.33 14.83 -0.64
C ASN A 9 -4.03 14.82 -2.00
N ASN A 10 -3.26 14.72 -3.10
CA ASN A 10 -3.77 14.69 -4.47
C ASN A 10 -2.63 14.40 -5.45
N LEU A 11 -3.00 14.13 -6.71
CA LEU A 11 -2.07 13.91 -7.82
C LEU A 11 -1.09 15.07 -8.02
N ASN A 12 -1.48 16.32 -7.78
CA ASN A 12 -0.59 17.47 -7.99
C ASN A 12 0.55 17.52 -6.97
N GLN A 13 0.33 17.03 -5.74
CA GLN A 13 1.41 16.89 -4.76
C GLN A 13 2.36 15.76 -5.16
N LEU A 14 1.82 14.60 -5.56
CA LEU A 14 2.62 13.48 -6.06
C LEU A 14 3.48 13.92 -7.26
N LYS A 15 2.88 14.59 -8.24
CA LYS A 15 3.56 15.03 -9.47
C LYS A 15 4.76 15.96 -9.23
N LYS A 16 4.78 16.70 -8.11
CA LYS A 16 5.93 17.57 -7.75
C LYS A 16 7.14 16.76 -7.29
N ILE A 17 6.92 15.58 -6.71
CA ILE A 17 7.95 14.72 -6.14
C ILE A 17 8.31 13.61 -7.13
N ASP A 18 7.31 12.92 -7.67
CA ASP A 18 7.43 11.83 -8.61
C ASP A 18 6.52 12.05 -9.84
N PRO A 19 6.97 12.85 -10.82
CA PRO A 19 6.19 13.11 -12.02
C PRO A 19 5.98 11.87 -12.88
N LYS A 20 6.90 10.89 -12.83
CA LYS A 20 6.81 9.66 -13.60
C LYS A 20 5.65 8.81 -13.08
N LEU A 21 5.59 8.57 -11.77
CA LEU A 21 4.47 7.85 -11.16
C LEU A 21 3.13 8.57 -11.38
N ALA A 22 3.12 9.90 -11.26
CA ALA A 22 1.91 10.67 -11.53
C ALA A 22 1.39 10.48 -12.96
N ASP A 23 2.28 10.44 -13.96
CA ASP A 23 1.89 10.23 -15.36
C ASP A 23 1.46 8.77 -15.62
N GLU A 24 2.08 7.78 -14.95
CA GLU A 24 1.64 6.37 -14.97
C GLU A 24 0.20 6.24 -14.46
N LEU A 25 -0.13 6.85 -13.31
CA LEU A 25 -1.49 6.82 -12.75
C LEU A 25 -2.52 7.48 -13.68
N VAL A 26 -2.15 8.59 -14.36
CA VAL A 26 -3.02 9.24 -15.35
C VAL A 26 -3.30 8.34 -16.55
N TRP A 27 -2.33 7.51 -16.95
CA TRP A 27 -2.49 6.58 -18.06
C TRP A 27 -3.30 5.33 -17.66
N TYR A 28 -3.11 4.85 -16.43
CA TYR A 28 -3.83 3.70 -15.88
C TYR A 28 -5.31 3.98 -15.62
N ALA A 29 -5.61 5.17 -15.10
CA ALA A 29 -6.93 5.58 -14.65
C ALA A 29 -8.01 5.53 -15.74
N TRP A 30 -9.21 5.08 -15.36
CA TRP A 30 -10.40 5.09 -16.22
C TRP A 30 -11.31 6.29 -15.94
N ASN A 31 -11.08 7.03 -14.85
CA ASN A 31 -11.78 8.26 -14.53
C ASN A 31 -10.83 9.36 -14.01
N LYS A 32 -11.39 10.48 -13.54
CA LYS A 32 -10.62 11.67 -13.11
C LYS A 32 -10.90 12.10 -11.67
N GLU A 33 -11.83 11.44 -10.96
CA GLU A 33 -12.26 11.86 -9.63
C GLU A 33 -11.17 11.65 -8.58
N TRP A 34 -10.42 10.55 -8.69
CA TRP A 34 -9.28 10.21 -7.82
C TRP A 34 -8.17 11.28 -7.77
N LYS A 35 -8.09 12.19 -8.77
CA LYS A 35 -6.98 13.15 -8.89
C LYS A 35 -6.91 14.13 -7.72
N ASN A 36 -8.02 14.37 -7.03
CA ASN A 36 -8.11 15.26 -5.87
C ASN A 36 -8.08 14.52 -4.53
N GLU A 37 -7.96 13.19 -4.57
CA GLU A 37 -8.07 12.32 -3.41
C GLU A 37 -6.69 11.96 -2.85
N ASN A 38 -6.68 11.48 -1.61
CA ASN A 38 -5.45 11.03 -0.99
C ASN A 38 -4.87 9.81 -1.72
N LEU A 39 -3.55 9.82 -1.89
CA LEU A 39 -2.76 8.72 -2.44
C LEU A 39 -1.76 8.28 -1.38
N MET A 40 -1.76 7.00 -1.05
CA MET A 40 -0.71 6.37 -0.27
C MET A 40 0.22 5.64 -1.23
N VAL A 41 1.52 5.92 -1.14
CA VAL A 41 2.55 5.34 -2.00
C VAL A 41 3.53 4.57 -1.13
N PHE A 42 3.56 3.26 -1.32
CA PHE A 42 4.52 2.37 -0.70
C PHE A 42 5.72 2.18 -1.64
N PRO A 43 6.95 2.14 -1.12
CA PRO A 43 8.14 2.00 -1.95
C PRO A 43 8.24 0.63 -2.64
N ASN A 44 7.59 -0.40 -2.10
CA ASN A 44 7.53 -1.75 -2.66
C ASN A 44 6.36 -2.57 -2.09
N GLY A 45 6.12 -3.76 -2.64
CA GLY A 45 5.08 -4.69 -2.18
C GLY A 45 5.23 -5.17 -0.72
N VAL A 46 6.45 -5.29 -0.20
CA VAL A 46 6.69 -5.75 1.19
C VAL A 46 6.13 -4.73 2.18
N GLU A 47 6.38 -3.45 1.95
CA GLU A 47 5.85 -2.37 2.79
C GLU A 47 4.32 -2.29 2.72
N PHE A 48 3.74 -2.53 1.55
CA PHE A 48 2.29 -2.66 1.38
C PHE A 48 1.72 -3.86 2.16
N ALA A 49 2.35 -5.04 2.09
CA ALA A 49 1.88 -6.23 2.81
C ALA A 49 1.92 -6.04 4.34
N LYS A 50 2.95 -5.38 4.86
CA LYS A 50 3.02 -5.02 6.29
C LYS A 50 1.89 -4.05 6.67
N TYR A 51 1.60 -3.05 5.84
CA TYR A 51 0.47 -2.15 6.05
C TYR A 51 -0.85 -2.92 6.11
N GLU A 52 -1.10 -3.81 5.16
CA GLU A 52 -2.33 -4.61 5.13
C GLU A 52 -2.50 -5.46 6.40
N LEU A 53 -1.39 -5.95 6.98
CA LEU A 53 -1.37 -6.70 8.23
C LEU A 53 -1.64 -5.83 9.47
N GLU A 54 -1.07 -4.62 9.53
CA GLU A 54 -1.13 -3.78 10.73
C GLU A 54 -2.32 -2.81 10.78
N ASP A 55 -2.69 -2.25 9.63
CA ASP A 55 -3.62 -1.12 9.54
C ASP A 55 -4.62 -1.23 8.36
N GLY A 56 -4.42 -2.18 7.43
CA GLY A 56 -5.32 -2.46 6.30
C GLY A 56 -6.28 -3.64 6.55
N TRP A 57 -6.43 -4.51 5.56
CA TRP A 57 -7.45 -5.57 5.50
C TRP A 57 -7.47 -6.50 6.72
N TYR A 58 -6.29 -6.81 7.28
CA TYR A 58 -6.16 -7.76 8.37
C TYR A 58 -6.21 -7.10 9.76
N VAL A 59 -6.38 -5.79 9.88
CA VAL A 59 -6.44 -5.15 11.21
C VAL A 59 -7.54 -5.76 12.11
N GLY A 60 -8.60 -6.28 11.51
CA GLY A 60 -9.72 -6.92 12.20
C GLY A 60 -9.47 -8.34 12.73
N ILE A 61 -8.38 -9.02 12.34
CA ILE A 61 -8.15 -10.43 12.74
C ILE A 61 -7.52 -10.58 14.13
N GLY A 62 -7.30 -9.48 14.85
CA GLY A 62 -6.87 -9.49 16.26
C GLY A 62 -5.38 -9.75 16.47
N LEU A 63 -4.58 -9.80 15.40
CA LEU A 63 -3.13 -9.69 15.51
C LEU A 63 -2.77 -8.27 15.93
N LYS A 64 -1.96 -8.15 16.99
CA LYS A 64 -1.39 -6.87 17.39
C LYS A 64 -0.20 -6.53 16.49
N LYS A 65 0.16 -5.25 16.37
CA LYS A 65 1.24 -4.78 15.48
C LYS A 65 2.59 -5.47 15.75
N GLU A 66 3.49 -5.47 14.78
CA GLU A 66 4.78 -6.18 14.86
C GLU A 66 5.58 -5.85 16.13
N ASN A 67 5.60 -4.58 16.56
CA ASN A 67 6.35 -4.17 17.74
C ASN A 67 5.68 -4.49 19.09
N THR A 68 4.67 -5.37 19.10
CA THR A 68 3.97 -5.76 20.32
C THR A 68 4.78 -6.76 21.13
N ASP A 69 4.88 -6.53 22.44
CA ASP A 69 5.35 -7.56 23.37
C ASP A 69 4.28 -8.66 23.53
N TYR A 70 4.58 -9.85 23.01
CA TYR A 70 3.75 -11.05 23.10
C TYR A 70 3.97 -11.84 24.41
N ARG A 71 4.59 -11.23 25.43
CA ARG A 71 4.75 -11.77 26.79
C ARG A 71 5.41 -13.16 26.81
N GLY A 72 6.45 -13.30 26.00
CA GLY A 72 7.22 -14.55 25.87
C GLY A 72 6.69 -15.53 24.81
N ALA A 73 5.52 -15.28 24.22
CA ALA A 73 5.13 -16.00 23.01
C ALA A 73 5.88 -15.46 21.78
N PRO A 74 6.13 -16.28 20.74
CA PRO A 74 6.73 -15.82 19.50
C PRO A 74 5.87 -14.74 18.83
N ASN A 75 6.53 -13.74 18.23
CA ASN A 75 5.87 -12.75 17.41
C ASN A 75 5.52 -13.34 16.03
N PRO A 76 4.23 -13.44 15.64
CA PRO A 76 3.84 -14.02 14.36
C PRO A 76 4.44 -13.32 13.13
N PHE A 77 4.67 -12.00 13.22
CA PHE A 77 5.22 -11.19 12.12
C PHE A 77 6.62 -11.67 11.69
N ASN A 78 7.42 -12.22 12.61
CA ASN A 78 8.74 -12.76 12.31
C ASN A 78 8.74 -14.03 11.43
N TYR A 79 7.56 -14.61 11.18
CA TYR A 79 7.40 -15.86 10.42
C TYR A 79 6.65 -15.65 9.10
N ILE A 80 6.29 -14.40 8.78
CA ILE A 80 5.57 -14.08 7.55
C ILE A 80 6.58 -13.89 6.42
N ASP A 81 6.33 -14.59 5.31
CA ASP A 81 6.99 -14.33 4.04
C ASP A 81 6.28 -13.14 3.36
N TYR A 82 6.77 -11.93 3.63
CA TYR A 82 6.14 -10.70 3.15
C TYR A 82 6.19 -10.54 1.63
N GLU A 83 7.23 -11.05 0.97
CA GLU A 83 7.33 -11.00 -0.49
C GLU A 83 6.23 -11.85 -1.12
N ARG A 84 6.07 -13.10 -0.63
CA ARG A 84 5.01 -13.98 -1.10
C ARG A 84 3.62 -13.41 -0.80
N LEU A 85 3.40 -12.91 0.43
CA LEU A 85 2.13 -12.30 0.80
C LEU A 85 1.82 -11.08 -0.09
N ALA A 86 2.80 -10.23 -0.36
CA ALA A 86 2.64 -9.07 -1.23
C ALA A 86 2.19 -9.49 -2.64
N ASN A 87 2.86 -10.48 -3.23
CA ASN A 87 2.49 -10.98 -4.56
C ASN A 87 1.06 -11.54 -4.58
N ASP A 88 0.69 -12.36 -3.60
CA ASP A 88 -0.67 -12.92 -3.50
C ASP A 88 -1.75 -11.82 -3.31
N LEU A 89 -1.42 -10.74 -2.56
CA LEU A 89 -2.30 -9.57 -2.42
C LEU A 89 -2.41 -8.79 -3.73
N ILE A 90 -1.30 -8.53 -4.42
CA ILE A 90 -1.25 -7.83 -5.72
C ILE A 90 -2.07 -8.57 -6.79
N GLU A 91 -2.01 -9.89 -6.80
CA GLU A 91 -2.77 -10.72 -7.75
C GLU A 91 -4.29 -10.66 -7.52
N SER A 92 -4.72 -10.42 -6.27
CA SER A 92 -6.12 -10.55 -5.86
C SER A 92 -6.83 -9.23 -5.51
N TRP A 93 -6.10 -8.11 -5.45
CA TRP A 93 -6.64 -6.83 -4.98
C TRP A 93 -7.70 -6.21 -5.89
N ASP A 94 -8.41 -5.21 -5.35
CA ASP A 94 -9.30 -4.37 -6.15
C ASP A 94 -8.46 -3.38 -6.97
N ARG A 95 -8.27 -3.71 -8.26
CA ARG A 95 -7.55 -2.87 -9.24
C ARG A 95 -8.14 -1.48 -9.44
N SER A 96 -9.40 -1.25 -9.02
CA SER A 96 -9.96 0.09 -9.03
C SER A 96 -9.38 0.97 -7.94
N LEU A 97 -8.83 0.42 -6.86
CA LEU A 97 -8.26 1.16 -5.73
C LEU A 97 -6.74 1.06 -5.62
N HIS A 98 -6.14 0.11 -6.35
CA HIS A 98 -4.71 -0.23 -6.27
C HIS A 98 -4.03 -0.14 -7.64
N TYR A 99 -2.77 0.27 -7.63
CA TYR A 99 -1.90 0.27 -8.79
C TYR A 99 -0.47 -0.12 -8.39
N GLU A 100 0.16 -0.99 -9.17
CA GLU A 100 1.60 -1.28 -9.08
C GLU A 100 2.31 -0.53 -10.21
N SER A 101 3.29 0.31 -9.84
CA SER A 101 4.07 1.08 -10.79
C SER A 101 5.08 0.21 -11.52
N ASN A 102 5.61 0.69 -12.64
CA ASN A 102 6.68 0.00 -13.37
C ASN A 102 7.99 -0.12 -12.56
N GLU A 103 8.12 0.63 -11.46
CA GLU A 103 9.26 0.58 -10.53
C GLU A 103 8.96 -0.25 -9.27
N GLY A 104 7.82 -0.95 -9.23
CA GLY A 104 7.41 -1.80 -8.12
C GLY A 104 6.81 -1.06 -6.92
N LYS A 105 6.55 0.25 -7.04
CA LYS A 105 5.85 1.02 -5.99
C LYS A 105 4.38 0.65 -6.00
N ILE A 106 3.76 0.61 -4.82
CA ILE A 106 2.32 0.34 -4.69
C ILE A 106 1.59 1.64 -4.37
N VAL A 107 0.53 1.94 -5.12
CA VAL A 107 -0.34 3.09 -4.87
C VAL A 107 -1.71 2.62 -4.46
N LEU A 108 -2.17 3.14 -3.32
CA LEU A 108 -3.52 2.96 -2.78
C LEU A 108 -4.25 4.30 -2.78
N THR A 109 -5.54 4.28 -3.13
CA THR A 109 -6.44 5.42 -3.01
C THR A 109 -7.81 4.98 -2.49
N SER A 110 -8.56 5.91 -1.91
CA SER A 110 -9.94 5.69 -1.45
C SER A 110 -10.99 5.87 -2.54
N TYR A 111 -10.58 6.26 -3.75
CA TYR A 111 -11.47 6.47 -4.90
C TYR A 111 -11.03 5.63 -6.09
N ARG A 112 -11.97 5.28 -6.96
CA ARG A 112 -11.62 4.45 -8.12
C ARG A 112 -10.69 5.20 -9.07
N PHE A 113 -9.63 4.56 -9.55
CA PHE A 113 -8.82 5.03 -10.68
C PHE A 113 -9.65 5.15 -11.96
#